data_AF-A0A2R7RC00-F1
#
_entry.id   AF-A0A2R7RC00-F1
#
_cell.length_a   1.000
_cell.length_b   1.000
_cell.length_c   1.000
_cell.angle_alpha   90.00
_cell.angle_beta   90.00
_cell.angle_gamma   90.00
#
_symmetry.space_group_name_H-M   'P 1'
#
loop_
_entity.id
_entity.type
_entity.pdbx_description
1 polymer ?
#
loop_
_entity_poly.entity_id
_entity_poly.type
_entity_poly.pdbx_seq_one_letter_code
_entity_poly.pdbx_strand_id
1 'polypeptide(L)'
;PGDVRRLPRQWAPYHLRLDWLMWFLPLRTVHEEWFYAFLAKLLEADPRILRLLRTDPFDGEPPHWVRARSYLYRFATRAEFRRTGERWVRTQLYEAIPPLSLRRTPGRWPVR
;
A
#
# COMPACT_ATOMS: atom_id res chain seq x y z
N PRO A 1 0.31 -5.90 -5.49
CA PRO A 1 -0.09 -5.74 -6.92
C PRO A 1 0.28 -4.35 -7.50
N GLY A 2 1.55 -3.95 -7.41
CA GLY A 2 2.01 -2.70 -8.05
C GLY A 2 2.40 -2.88 -9.52
N ASP A 3 2.99 -4.03 -9.84
CA ASP A 3 3.34 -4.45 -11.19
C ASP A 3 2.16 -5.21 -11.83
N VAL A 4 1.63 -4.65 -12.91
CA VAL A 4 0.46 -5.16 -13.65
C VAL A 4 0.77 -6.39 -14.51
N ARG A 5 2.06 -6.68 -14.76
CA ARG A 5 2.50 -7.87 -15.52
C ARG A 5 2.71 -9.08 -14.61
N ARG A 6 2.80 -8.88 -13.30
CA ARG A 6 3.08 -9.93 -12.34
C ARG A 6 1.92 -10.90 -12.18
N LEU A 7 2.23 -12.21 -12.23
CA LEU A 7 1.29 -13.26 -11.86
C LEU A 7 1.08 -13.27 -10.33
N PRO A 8 -0.17 -13.34 -9.84
CA PRO A 8 -0.45 -13.46 -8.41
C PRO A 8 0.14 -14.77 -7.87
N ARG A 9 0.72 -14.71 -6.66
CA ARG A 9 1.14 -15.93 -5.97
C ARG A 9 -0.06 -16.52 -5.22
N GLN A 10 -0.06 -17.83 -5.06
CA GLN A 10 -0.94 -18.50 -4.11
C GLN A 10 -0.38 -18.29 -2.69
N TRP A 11 -1.20 -17.70 -1.81
CA TRP A 11 -0.80 -17.38 -0.43
C TRP A 11 -1.56 -18.20 0.64
N ALA A 12 -2.69 -18.82 0.28
CA ALA A 12 -3.39 -19.75 1.15
C ALA A 12 -2.50 -20.99 1.45
N PRO A 13 -2.50 -21.53 2.69
CA PRO A 13 -3.39 -21.21 3.82
C PRO A 13 -2.84 -20.17 4.82
N TYR A 14 -1.78 -19.44 4.47
CA TYR A 14 -1.08 -18.58 5.44
C TYR A 14 -1.76 -17.21 5.62
N HIS A 15 -1.91 -16.80 6.88
CA HIS A 15 -2.44 -15.50 7.28
C HIS A 15 -1.29 -14.55 7.63
N LEU A 16 -0.64 -13.98 6.60
CA LEU A 16 0.44 -13.01 6.82
C LEU A 16 -0.13 -11.75 7.47
N ARG A 17 0.41 -11.33 8.62
CA ARG A 17 -0.20 -10.29 9.48
C ARG A 17 -0.50 -8.98 8.75
N LEU A 18 0.47 -8.43 8.01
CA LEU A 18 0.27 -7.17 7.28
C LEU A 18 -0.64 -7.36 6.07
N ASP A 19 -0.38 -8.35 5.21
CA ASP A 19 -1.22 -8.63 4.03
C ASP A 19 -2.68 -8.91 4.40
N TRP A 20 -2.90 -9.57 5.54
CA TRP A 20 -4.23 -9.83 6.09
C TRP A 20 -4.94 -8.55 6.48
N LEU A 21 -4.28 -7.65 7.22
CA LEU A 21 -4.85 -6.33 7.55
C LEU A 21 -5.15 -5.50 6.28
N MET A 22 -4.23 -5.52 5.31
CA MET A 22 -4.39 -4.85 4.02
C MET A 22 -5.55 -5.41 3.19
N TRP A 23 -5.89 -6.70 3.33
CA TRP A 23 -7.02 -7.31 2.63
C TRP A 23 -8.36 -6.71 3.03
N PHE A 24 -8.53 -6.37 4.32
CA PHE A 24 -9.77 -5.79 4.82
C PHE A 24 -9.83 -4.28 4.73
N LEU A 25 -8.70 -3.60 4.54
CA LEU A 25 -8.64 -2.14 4.50
C LEU A 25 -9.62 -1.52 3.48
N PRO A 26 -9.76 -2.04 2.23
CA PRO A 26 -10.74 -1.50 1.28
C PRO A 26 -12.19 -1.90 1.56
N LEU A 27 -12.42 -2.93 2.39
CA LEU A 27 -13.75 -3.40 2.79
C LEU A 27 -14.29 -2.64 4.00
N ARG A 28 -13.42 -1.89 4.68
CA ARG A 28 -13.72 -1.01 5.80
C ARG A 28 -13.36 0.43 5.43
N THR A 29 -13.15 1.26 6.44
CA THR A 29 -12.55 2.58 6.27
C THR A 29 -11.04 2.46 6.10
N VAL A 30 -10.45 3.38 5.33
CA VAL A 30 -8.99 3.54 5.27
C VAL A 30 -8.43 4.30 6.48
N HIS A 31 -9.31 4.90 7.30
CA HIS A 31 -8.96 5.70 8.46
C HIS A 31 -8.83 4.85 9.74
N GLU A 32 -8.11 3.73 9.64
CA GLU A 32 -7.86 2.82 10.76
C GLU A 32 -6.58 3.24 11.50
N GLU A 33 -6.58 3.19 12.84
CA GLU A 33 -5.43 3.59 13.67
C GLU A 33 -4.14 2.85 13.30
N TRP A 34 -4.24 1.53 13.07
CA TRP A 34 -3.10 0.71 12.68
C TRP A 34 -2.53 1.14 11.33
N PHE A 35 -3.37 1.62 10.41
CA PHE A 35 -2.93 2.03 9.08
C PHE A 35 -2.19 3.37 9.18
N TYR A 36 -2.70 4.32 9.98
CA TYR A 36 -1.97 5.55 10.28
C TYR A 36 -0.63 5.28 10.97
N ALA A 37 -0.59 4.36 11.94
CA ALA A 37 0.67 3.95 12.58
C ALA A 37 1.66 3.35 11.57
N PHE A 38 1.17 2.54 10.62
CA PHE A 38 1.97 2.01 9.53
C PHE A 38 2.52 3.13 8.63
N LEU A 39 1.70 4.10 8.21
CA LEU A 39 2.16 5.24 7.40
C LEU A 39 3.20 6.12 8.12
N ALA A 40 3.01 6.36 9.42
CA ALA A 40 4.00 7.07 10.24
C ALA A 40 5.34 6.32 10.27
N LYS A 41 5.31 4.99 10.43
CA LYS A 41 6.52 4.17 10.42
C LYS A 41 7.20 4.10 9.05
N LEU A 42 6.45 4.21 7.95
CA LEU A 42 7.02 4.39 6.62
C LEU A 42 7.73 5.74 6.50
N LEU A 43 7.14 6.82 7.02
CA LEU A 43 7.77 8.15 7.04
C LEU A 43 9.04 8.19 7.90
N GLU A 44 9.14 7.35 8.94
CA GLU A 44 10.35 7.19 9.76
C GLU A 44 11.39 6.25 9.13
N ALA A 45 11.09 5.62 7.99
CA ALA A 45 11.87 4.51 7.42
C ALA A 45 12.20 3.41 8.46
N ASP A 46 11.23 3.02 9.29
CA ASP A 46 11.45 2.00 10.33
C ASP A 46 11.87 0.65 9.70
N PRO A 47 13.07 0.12 10.00
CA PRO A 47 13.60 -1.08 9.35
C PRO A 47 12.73 -2.33 9.55
N ARG A 48 12.00 -2.42 10.67
CA ARG A 48 11.12 -3.57 10.95
C ARG A 48 9.89 -3.53 10.07
N ILE A 49 9.36 -2.34 9.81
CA ILE A 49 8.19 -2.14 8.94
C ILE A 49 8.60 -2.29 7.47
N LEU A 50 9.74 -1.75 7.06
CA LEU A 50 10.24 -1.90 5.69
C LEU A 50 10.50 -3.37 5.33
N ARG A 51 10.93 -4.20 6.30
CA ARG A 51 11.06 -5.65 6.12
C ARG A 51 9.74 -6.41 5.88
N LEU A 52 8.59 -5.80 6.17
CA LEU A 52 7.28 -6.35 5.83
C LEU A 52 6.92 -6.09 4.36
N LEU A 53 7.57 -5.11 3.73
CA LEU A 53 7.40 -4.83 2.31
C LEU A 53 8.29 -5.75 1.48
N ARG A 54 7.83 -6.08 0.27
CA ARG A 54 8.63 -6.88 -0.66
C ARG A 54 9.93 -6.18 -1.07
N THR A 55 9.88 -4.86 -1.18
CA THR A 55 10.98 -3.99 -1.59
C THR A 55 10.82 -2.71 -0.81
N ASP A 56 11.92 -2.19 -0.26
CA ASP A 56 11.96 -0.86 0.34
C ASP A 56 11.81 0.19 -0.78
N PRO A 57 10.73 0.98 -0.79
CA PRO A 57 10.53 2.00 -1.82
C PRO A 57 11.33 3.29 -1.56
N PHE A 58 12.05 3.40 -0.46
CA PHE A 58 12.75 4.62 -0.04
C PHE A 58 14.27 4.47 0.02
N ASP A 59 14.81 3.33 -0.44
CA ASP A 59 16.26 3.06 -0.48
C ASP A 59 16.95 3.27 0.87
N GLY A 60 16.26 2.94 1.97
CA GLY A 60 16.74 3.08 3.34
C GLY A 60 16.58 4.47 3.96
N GLU A 61 16.11 5.47 3.20
CA GLU A 61 16.01 6.86 3.66
C GLU A 61 14.58 7.26 4.03
N PRO A 62 14.37 8.05 5.11
CA PRO A 62 13.04 8.56 5.45
C PRO A 62 12.44 9.44 4.34
N PRO A 63 11.28 9.08 3.75
CA PRO A 63 10.63 9.91 2.76
C PRO A 63 10.02 11.16 3.42
N HIS A 64 9.98 12.27 2.67
CA HIS A 64 9.33 13.49 3.18
C HIS A 64 7.80 13.35 3.24
N TRP A 65 7.21 12.67 2.25
CA TRP A 65 5.77 12.45 2.19
C TRP A 65 5.41 10.99 1.88
N VAL A 66 4.31 10.53 2.45
CA VAL A 66 3.64 9.29 2.07
C VAL A 66 2.17 9.59 1.79
N ARG A 67 1.61 8.97 0.75
CA ARG A 67 0.18 9.03 0.41
C ARG A 67 -0.36 7.64 0.08
N ALA A 68 -1.66 7.44 0.20
CA ALA A 68 -2.32 6.21 -0.22
C ALA A 68 -3.32 6.48 -1.35
N ARG A 69 -3.20 5.73 -2.45
CA ARG A 69 -4.11 5.81 -3.60
C ARG A 69 -4.89 4.50 -3.73
N SER A 70 -6.20 4.60 -3.93
CA SER A 70 -7.07 3.44 -4.15
C SER A 70 -7.19 3.13 -5.64
N TYR A 71 -7.09 1.85 -5.99
CA TYR A 71 -7.21 1.36 -7.35
C TYR A 71 -8.10 0.12 -7.39
N LEU A 72 -9.00 0.08 -8.37
CA LEU A 72 -9.70 -1.13 -8.74
C LEU A 72 -8.85 -1.92 -9.73
N TYR A 73 -8.67 -3.21 -9.47
CA TYR A 73 -7.98 -4.13 -10.37
C TYR A 73 -8.99 -5.11 -10.96
N ARG A 74 -8.86 -5.35 -12.27
CA ARG A 74 -9.51 -6.47 -12.95
C ARG A 74 -8.48 -7.25 -13.74
N PHE A 75 -8.74 -8.53 -13.99
CA PHE A 75 -7.92 -9.28 -14.94
C PHE A 75 -8.02 -8.66 -16.34
N ALA A 76 -6.89 -8.67 -17.04
CA ALA A 76 -6.87 -8.35 -18.46
C ALA A 76 -7.61 -9.43 -19.25
N THR A 77 -8.33 -9.01 -20.28
CA THR A 77 -8.87 -9.94 -21.28
C THR A 77 -7.73 -10.58 -22.08
N ARG A 78 -8.02 -11.69 -22.77
CA ARG A 78 -7.04 -12.34 -23.66
C ARG A 78 -6.48 -11.39 -24.72
N ALA A 79 -7.32 -10.49 -25.26
CA ALA A 79 -6.90 -9.53 -26.28
C ALA A 79 -5.98 -8.45 -25.70
N GLU A 80 -6.32 -7.90 -24.52
CA GLU A 80 -5.47 -6.94 -23.81
C GLU A 80 -4.11 -7.54 -23.47
N PHE A 81 -4.10 -8.76 -22.90
CA PHE A 81 -2.86 -9.45 -22.55
C PHE A 81 -1.95 -9.70 -23.77
N ARG A 82 -2.51 -10.16 -24.90
CA ARG A 82 -1.72 -10.37 -26.14
C ARG A 82 -1.09 -9.07 -26.65
N ARG A 83 -1.72 -7.92 -26.41
CA ARG A 83 -1.27 -6.62 -26.90
C ARG A 83 -0.24 -5.97 -25.97
N THR A 84 -0.43 -6.04 -24.64
CA THR A 84 0.38 -5.27 -23.68
C THR A 84 1.28 -6.13 -22.79
N GLY A 85 1.03 -7.45 -22.74
CA GLY A 85 1.65 -8.36 -21.79
C GLY A 85 1.18 -8.16 -20.33
N GLU A 86 0.20 -7.29 -20.09
CA GLU A 86 -0.31 -6.99 -18.76
C GLU A 86 -1.38 -8.00 -18.36
N ARG A 87 -1.27 -8.53 -17.14
CA ARG A 87 -2.23 -9.48 -16.58
C ARG A 87 -3.38 -8.77 -15.85
N TRP A 88 -3.14 -7.54 -15.45
CA TRP A 88 -4.05 -6.71 -14.69
C TRP A 88 -4.30 -5.39 -15.39
N VAL A 89 -5.55 -4.96 -15.43
CA VAL A 89 -5.91 -3.58 -15.73
C VAL A 89 -6.29 -2.90 -14.42
N ARG A 90 -5.70 -1.73 -14.17
CA ARG A 90 -5.96 -0.93 -12.98
C ARG A 90 -6.63 0.39 -13.33
N THR A 91 -7.63 0.76 -12.54
CA THR A 91 -8.29 2.07 -12.62
C THR A 91 -8.13 2.75 -11.28
N GLN A 92 -7.58 3.96 -11.26
CA GLN A 92 -7.56 4.74 -10.02
C GLN A 92 -9.00 5.12 -9.65
N LEU A 93 -9.37 4.91 -8.39
CA LEU A 93 -10.66 5.33 -7.87
C LEU A 93 -10.53 6.72 -7.23
N TYR A 94 -9.73 6.83 -6.17
CA TYR A 94 -9.56 8.08 -5.41
C TYR A 94 -8.24 8.07 -4.62
N GLU A 95 -7.86 9.24 -4.11
CA GLU A 95 -6.79 9.36 -3.12
C GLU A 95 -7.38 9.04 -1.74
N ALA A 96 -6.94 7.93 -1.15
CA ALA A 96 -7.49 7.41 0.10
C ALA A 96 -6.91 8.13 1.32
N ILE A 97 -5.61 8.44 1.27
CA ILE A 97 -4.92 9.25 2.28
C ILE A 97 -4.12 10.32 1.53
N PRO A 98 -4.34 11.62 1.80
CA PRO A 98 -3.56 12.69 1.19
C PRO A 98 -2.10 12.61 1.63
N PRO A 99 -1.18 13.36 0.99
CA PRO A 99 0.21 13.42 1.43
C PRO A 99 0.34 13.76 2.91
N LEU A 100 0.87 12.82 3.69
CA LEU A 100 1.25 12.98 5.08
C LEU A 100 2.75 13.19 5.17
N SER A 101 3.19 14.04 6.09
CA SER A 101 4.60 14.21 6.47
C SER A 101 4.70 14.13 7.99
N LEU A 102 5.87 13.77 8.51
CA LEU A 102 6.16 13.98 9.92
C LEU A 102 6.16 15.49 10.16
N ARG A 103 5.20 16.00 10.93
CA ARG A 103 5.36 17.36 11.47
C ARG A 103 6.63 17.33 12.32
N ARG A 104 7.65 18.09 11.93
CA ARG A 104 8.85 18.35 12.74
C ARG A 104 8.43 19.22 13.94
N THR A 105 7.69 18.65 14.89
CA THR A 105 7.35 19.27 16.17
C THR A 105 7.10 18.15 17.18
N PRO A 106 7.74 18.14 18.36
CA PRO A 106 7.54 17.06 19.32
C PRO A 106 6.12 17.16 19.92
N GLY A 107 5.28 16.17 19.62
CA GLY A 107 4.09 15.87 20.42
C GLY A 107 2.73 16.13 19.75
N ARG A 108 1.90 15.08 19.81
CA ARG A 108 0.45 14.98 19.55
C ARG A 108 -0.01 14.95 18.10
N TRP A 109 -0.39 13.74 17.67
CA TRP A 109 -1.34 13.51 16.58
C TRP A 109 -2.77 13.81 17.06
N PRO A 110 -3.59 14.59 16.33
CA PRO A 110 -4.99 14.75 16.68
C PRO A 110 -5.76 13.53 16.18
N VAL A 111 -6.21 12.70 17.13
CA VAL A 111 -7.33 11.79 16.90
C VAL A 111 -8.59 12.63 17.06
N ARG A 112 -9.44 12.69 16.04
CA ARG A 112 -10.85 13.04 16.16
C ARG A 112 -11.65 12.02 15.39
#